data_AF-A0A5M9ZBJ8-F1
#
_entry.id   AF-A0A5M9ZBJ8-F1
#
_cell.length_a   1.000
_cell.length_b   1.000
_cell.length_c   1.000
_cell.angle_alpha   90.00
_cell.angle_beta   90.00
_cell.angle_gamma   90.00
#
_symmetry.space_group_name_H-M   'P 1'
#
loop_
_entity.id
_entity.type
_entity.pdbx_description
1 polymer ?
#
loop_
_entity_poly.entity_id
_entity_poly.type
_entity_poly.pdbx_seq_one_letter_code
_entity_poly.pdbx_strand_id
1 'polypeptide(L)' 'MTTLERQQVDFSVFLIHQLARKWRKSSPEVYAILDRTDALNRYIFPAYDVLHTLGSDYLTDDLTEYVRSKGVDV' A
#
# COMPACT_ATOMS: atom_id res chain seq x y z
N MET A 1 9.83 -13.07 14.47
CA MET A 1 9.65 -11.90 13.61
C MET A 1 10.98 -11.20 13.45
N THR A 2 11.48 -11.12 12.22
CA THR A 2 12.74 -10.44 11.88
C THR A 2 12.56 -8.92 11.93
N THR A 3 13.67 -8.18 11.91
CA THR A 3 13.64 -6.71 11.83
C THR A 3 12.95 -6.23 10.54
N LEU A 4 13.22 -6.88 9.41
CA LEU A 4 12.62 -6.55 8.12
C LEU A 4 11.09 -6.76 8.13
N GLU A 5 10.63 -7.89 8.67
CA GLU A 5 9.19 -8.18 8.79
C GLU A 5 8.47 -7.09 9.62
N ARG A 6 9.10 -6.62 10.70
CA ARG A 6 8.55 -5.51 11.49
C ARG A 6 8.45 -4.22 10.69
N GLN A 7 9.50 -3.88 9.95
CA GLN A 7 9.53 -2.67 9.14
C GLN A 7 8.51 -2.71 8.00
N GLN A 8 8.31 -3.88 7.37
CA GLN A 8 7.29 -4.09 6.34
C GLN A 8 5.87 -3.91 6.92
N VAL A 9 5.63 -4.42 8.13
CA VAL A 9 4.36 -4.18 8.84
C VAL A 9 4.17 -2.69 9.11
N ASP A 10 5.14 -2.01 9.71
CA ASP A 10 5.05 -0.58 10.02
C ASP A 10 4.83 0.27 8.75
N PHE A 11 5.53 -0.08 7.66
CA PHE A 11 5.38 0.57 6.37
C PHE A 11 4.01 0.32 5.74
N SER A 12 3.48 -0.90 5.81
CA SER A 12 2.13 -1.20 5.30
C SER A 12 1.05 -0.43 6.07
N VAL A 13 1.18 -0.30 7.39
CA VAL A 13 0.27 0.50 8.22
C VAL A 13 0.34 1.97 7.81
N PHE A 14 1.55 2.51 7.64
CA PHE A 14 1.74 3.88 7.14
C PHE A 14 1.07 4.09 5.77
N LEU A 15 1.31 3.19 4.81
CA LEU A 15 0.72 3.27 3.47
C LEU A 15 -0.81 3.24 3.50
N ILE A 16 -1.41 2.36 4.30
CA ILE A 16 -2.86 2.26 4.45
C ILE A 16 -3.43 3.61 4.91
N HIS A 17 -2.79 4.29 5.87
CA HIS A 17 -3.24 5.61 6.32
C HIS A 17 -3.06 6.70 5.27
N GLN A 18 -1.98 6.69 4.49
CA GLN A 18 -1.79 7.67 3.40
C GLN A 18 -2.83 7.48 2.30
N LEU A 19 -3.10 6.23 1.91
CA LEU A 19 -4.12 5.89 0.91
C LEU A 19 -5.53 6.21 1.41
N ALA A 20 -5.82 5.97 2.71
CA ALA A 20 -7.10 6.34 3.32
C ALA A 20 -7.38 7.84 3.17
N ARG A 21 -6.37 8.69 3.40
CA ARG A 21 -6.47 10.14 3.19
C ARG A 21 -6.69 10.49 1.72
N LYS A 22 -5.95 9.86 0.80
CA LYS A 22 -6.03 10.14 -0.64
C LYS A 22 -7.39 9.73 -1.25
N TRP A 23 -7.83 8.51 -0.97
CA TRP A 23 -9.07 7.94 -1.50
C TRP A 23 -10.32 8.37 -0.72
N ARG A 24 -10.14 9.12 0.39
CA ARG A 24 -11.22 9.49 1.33
C ARG A 24 -12.02 8.26 1.79
N LYS A 25 -11.30 7.21 2.17
CA LYS A 25 -11.83 5.93 2.67
C LYS A 25 -11.29 5.67 4.08
N SER A 26 -11.96 4.81 4.84
CA SER A 26 -11.44 4.34 6.12
C SER A 26 -10.28 3.35 5.91
N SER A 27 -9.37 3.25 6.89
CA SER A 27 -8.26 2.28 6.82
C SER A 27 -8.71 0.83 6.57
N PRO A 28 -9.82 0.32 7.16
CA PRO A 28 -10.32 -1.00 6.83
C PRO A 28 -10.76 -1.17 5.37
N GLU A 29 -11.40 -0.15 4.76
CA GLU A 29 -11.78 -0.19 3.34
C GLU A 29 -10.54 -0.22 2.45
N VAL A 30 -9.52 0.57 2.78
CA VAL A 30 -8.24 0.55 2.06
C VAL A 30 -7.56 -0.81 2.18
N TYR A 31 -7.50 -1.37 3.38
CA TYR A 31 -6.95 -2.71 3.58
C TYR A 31 -7.69 -3.74 2.72
N ALA A 32 -9.03 -3.73 2.71
CA ALA A 32 -9.83 -4.64 1.90
C ALA A 32 -9.56 -4.48 0.39
N ILE A 33 -9.30 -3.26 -0.08
CA ILE A 33 -8.89 -3.00 -1.47
C ILE A 33 -7.51 -3.60 -1.76
N LEU A 34 -6.52 -3.36 -0.90
CA LEU A 34 -5.16 -3.87 -1.07
C LEU A 34 -5.13 -5.41 -1.01
N ASP A 35 -5.92 -6.01 -0.13
CA ASP A 35 -6.08 -7.47 0.00
C ASP A 35 -6.73 -8.08 -1.25
N ARG A 36 -7.84 -7.50 -1.73
CA ARG A 36 -8.53 -7.94 -2.95
C ARG A 36 -7.65 -7.88 -4.20
N THR A 37 -6.71 -6.94 -4.24
CA THR A 37 -5.77 -6.75 -5.38
C THR A 37 -4.43 -7.47 -5.17
N ASP A 38 -4.27 -8.17 -4.05
CA ASP A 38 -3.04 -8.83 -3.61
C ASP A 38 -1.83 -7.87 -3.61
N ALA A 39 -2.08 -6.57 -3.38
CA ALA A 39 -1.09 -5.51 -3.47
C ALA A 39 -0.01 -5.67 -2.39
N LEU A 40 -0.36 -6.15 -1.20
CA LEU A 40 0.60 -6.37 -0.12
C LEU A 40 1.64 -7.43 -0.51
N ASN A 41 1.19 -8.60 -0.97
CA ASN A 41 2.07 -9.73 -1.23
C ASN A 41 2.75 -9.67 -2.61
N ARG A 42 2.09 -9.11 -3.63
CA ARG A 42 2.65 -9.07 -5.00
C ARG A 42 3.38 -7.80 -5.35
N TYR A 43 3.20 -6.74 -4.57
CA TYR A 43 3.77 -5.44 -4.90
C TYR A 43 4.52 -4.82 -3.73
N ILE A 44 3.86 -4.53 -2.62
CA ILE A 44 4.43 -3.75 -1.52
C ILE A 44 5.58 -4.48 -0.82
N PHE A 45 5.41 -5.74 -0.41
CA PHE A 45 6.48 -6.47 0.28
C PHE A 45 7.65 -6.84 -0.65
N PRO A 46 7.42 -7.34 -1.88
CA PRO A 46 8.52 -7.63 -2.81
C PRO A 46 9.32 -6.38 -3.21
N ALA A 47 8.66 -5.22 -3.32
CA ALA A 47 9.30 -3.96 -3.71
C ALA A 47 9.67 -3.08 -2.49
N TYR A 48 9.63 -3.61 -1.27
CA TYR A 48 9.83 -2.85 -0.04
C TYR A 48 11.10 -1.99 -0.09
N ASP A 49 12.24 -2.58 -0.48
CA ASP A 49 13.55 -1.91 -0.51
C ASP A 49 13.57 -0.66 -1.39
N VAL A 50 12.74 -0.61 -2.44
CA VAL A 50 12.60 0.57 -3.29
C VAL A 50 11.54 1.50 -2.73
N LEU A 51 10.33 0.98 -2.46
CA LEU A 51 9.18 1.79 -2.07
C LEU A 51 9.40 2.56 -0.78
N HIS A 52 10.06 1.99 0.23
CA HIS A 52 10.25 2.66 1.52
C HIS A 52 11.19 3.88 1.47
N THR A 53 11.87 4.10 0.34
CA THR A 53 12.75 5.26 0.11
C THR A 53 12.05 6.41 -0.61
N LEU A 54 10.84 6.19 -1.13
CA LEU A 54 10.11 7.15 -1.95
C LEU A 54 9.23 8.10 -1.11
N GLY A 55 8.90 9.26 -1.69
CA GLY A 55 7.95 10.19 -1.10
C GLY A 55 6.53 9.63 -1.05
N SER A 56 5.75 10.05 -0.04
CA SER A 56 4.39 9.55 0.18
C SER A 56 3.45 9.81 -1.01
N ASP A 57 3.56 10.97 -1.65
CA ASP A 57 2.66 11.33 -2.75
C ASP A 57 2.85 10.37 -3.93
N TYR A 58 4.11 10.15 -4.33
CA TYR A 58 4.46 9.18 -5.37
C TYR A 58 3.97 7.77 -5.04
N LEU A 59 4.23 7.30 -3.82
CA LEU A 59 3.79 5.96 -3.38
C LEU A 59 2.29 5.78 -3.50
N THR A 60 1.53 6.81 -3.10
CA THR A 60 0.08 6.72 -3.16
C THR A 60 -0.47 6.80 -4.57
N ASP A 61 0.16 7.55 -5.48
CA ASP A 61 -0.20 7.56 -6.91
C ASP A 61 0.09 6.21 -7.56
N ASP A 62 1.29 5.69 -7.37
CA ASP A 62 1.74 4.40 -7.89
C ASP A 62 0.84 3.23 -7.43
N LEU A 63 0.51 3.18 -6.14
CA LEU A 63 -0.44 2.16 -5.63
C LEU A 63 -1.86 2.36 -6.13
N THR A 64 -2.27 3.61 -6.39
CA THR A 64 -3.57 3.89 -7.02
C THR A 64 -3.62 3.31 -8.43
N GLU A 65 -2.56 3.50 -9.22
CA GLU A 65 -2.45 2.91 -10.55
C GLU A 65 -2.41 1.39 -10.51
N TYR A 66 -1.64 0.80 -9.58
CA TYR A 66 -1.61 -0.65 -9.39
C TYR A 66 -3.01 -1.21 -9.13
N VAL A 67 -3.74 -0.65 -8.17
CA VAL A 67 -5.09 -1.10 -7.80
C VAL A 67 -6.07 -0.94 -8.97
N ARG A 68 -6.00 0.18 -9.71
CA ARG A 68 -6.81 0.41 -10.91
C ARG A 68 -6.50 -0.58 -12.03
N SER A 69 -5.23 -0.95 -12.23
CA SER A 69 -4.82 -1.99 -13.19
C SER A 69 -5.42 -3.37 -12.88
N LYS A 70 -5.83 -3.60 -11.63
CA LYS A 70 -6.55 -4.80 -11.17
C LYS A 70 -8.07 -4.68 -11.26
N GLY A 71 -8.59 -3.62 -11.88
CA GLY A 71 -10.03 -3.41 -12.09
C GLY A 71 -10.77 -2.85 -10.88
N VAL A 72 -10.06 -2.19 -9.96
CA VAL A 72 -10.64 -1.59 -8.76
C VAL A 72 -10.62 -0.06 -8.87
N ASP A 73 -11.80 0.55 -8.79
CA ASP A 73 -11.94 2.01 -8.77
C ASP A 73 -11.91 2.54 -7.32
N VAL A 74 -11.12 3.59 -7.09
CA VAL A 74 -10.77 4.14 -5.78
C VAL A 74 -10.68 5.65 -5.77
#